data_AF-A0A8J8Y5R0-F1
#
_entry.id   AF-A0A8J8Y5R0-F1
#
_cell.length_a   1.000
_cell.length_b   1.000
_cell.length_c   1.000
_cell.angle_alpha   90.00
_cell.angle_beta   90.00
_cell.angle_gamma   90.00
#
_symmetry.space_group_name_H-M   'P 1'
#
loop_
_entity.id
_entity.type
_entity.pdbx_description
1 polymer ?
#
loop_
_entity_poly.entity_id
_entity_poly.type
_entity_poly.pdbx_seq_one_letter_code
_entity_poly.pdbx_strand_id
1 'polypeptide(L)'
;MSRASWAAEGCAGAWAAEKVERALDQRRMKVVEIGGAQELLNVLEGAKDDKTRKETLKALAALSKSEEAAGFLDKVGAYAIVSSTPDSQEYAEIQTYKTSLLTAFDQLKS
;
A
#
# COMPACT_ATOMS: atom_id res chain seq x y z
N MET A 1 -18.91 -0.45 39.30
CA MET A 1 -19.90 -0.33 38.21
C MET A 1 -19.31 -1.02 36.99
N SER A 2 -19.90 -2.16 36.61
CA SER A 2 -19.23 -3.23 35.85
C SER A 2 -19.30 -3.10 34.34
N ARG A 3 -18.21 -3.56 33.73
CA ARG A 3 -17.80 -3.59 32.31
C ARG A 3 -18.58 -4.62 31.45
N ALA A 4 -19.86 -4.84 31.73
CA ALA A 4 -20.59 -6.05 31.25
C ALA A 4 -21.85 -5.80 30.39
N SER A 5 -22.07 -4.60 29.84
CA SER A 5 -23.34 -4.28 29.15
C SER A 5 -23.26 -4.02 27.64
N TRP A 6 -22.14 -4.29 26.97
CA TRP A 6 -21.96 -3.93 25.55
C TRP A 6 -21.49 -5.10 24.66
N ALA A 7 -21.78 -6.35 25.04
CA ALA A 7 -21.27 -7.53 24.34
C ALA A 7 -22.14 -8.05 23.18
N ALA A 8 -23.33 -7.49 22.91
CA ALA A 8 -24.26 -8.09 21.95
C ALA A 8 -24.33 -7.40 20.58
N GLU A 9 -24.09 -6.09 20.47
CA GLU A 9 -24.23 -5.35 19.19
C GLU A 9 -22.89 -5.00 18.51
N GLY A 10 -21.76 -5.10 19.22
CA GLY A 10 -20.43 -4.74 18.69
C GLY A 10 -19.76 -5.80 17.81
N CYS A 11 -20.14 -7.07 17.93
CA CYS A 11 -19.46 -8.17 17.22
C CYS A 11 -19.85 -8.24 15.73
N ALA A 12 -21.07 -7.85 15.37
CA ALA A 12 -21.52 -7.89 13.97
C ALA A 12 -20.85 -6.81 13.10
N GLY A 13 -20.64 -5.62 13.65
CA GLY A 13 -19.97 -4.52 12.95
C GLY A 13 -18.47 -4.78 12.73
N ALA A 14 -17.78 -5.32 13.74
CA ALA A 14 -16.37 -5.68 13.62
C ALA A 14 -16.15 -6.81 12.60
N TRP A 15 -17.01 -7.83 12.61
CA TRP A 15 -16.93 -8.91 11.62
C TRP A 15 -17.25 -8.44 10.21
N ALA A 16 -18.17 -7.48 10.03
CA ALA A 16 -18.46 -6.88 8.73
C ALA A 16 -17.30 -6.03 8.21
N ALA A 17 -16.65 -5.23 9.06
CA ALA A 17 -15.49 -4.42 8.67
C ALA A 17 -14.30 -5.30 8.27
N GLU A 18 -13.98 -6.34 9.05
CA GLU A 18 -12.90 -7.29 8.73
C GLU A 18 -13.20 -8.11 7.47
N LYS A 19 -14.47 -8.49 7.24
CA LYS A 19 -14.88 -9.20 6.03
C LYS A 19 -14.84 -8.31 4.78
N VAL A 20 -15.13 -7.01 4.93
CA VAL A 20 -14.95 -6.01 3.87
C VAL A 20 -13.45 -5.79 3.61
N GLU A 21 -12.62 -5.72 4.64
CA GLU A 21 -11.16 -5.62 4.50
C GLU A 21 -10.58 -6.82 3.75
N ARG A 22 -10.94 -8.06 4.14
CA ARG A 22 -10.55 -9.28 3.40
C ARG A 22 -11.04 -9.28 1.95
N ALA A 23 -12.25 -8.79 1.68
CA ALA A 23 -12.77 -8.70 0.31
C ALA A 23 -12.04 -7.64 -0.54
N LEU A 24 -11.60 -6.54 0.09
CA LEU A 24 -10.75 -5.53 -0.54
C LEU A 24 -9.34 -6.07 -0.77
N ASP A 25 -8.81 -6.87 0.17
CA ASP A 25 -7.50 -7.51 0.05
C ASP A 25 -7.45 -8.49 -1.12
N GLN A 26 -8.47 -9.36 -1.26
CA GLN A 26 -8.57 -10.27 -2.41
C GLN A 26 -8.69 -9.54 -3.76
N ARG A 27 -9.38 -8.38 -3.79
CA ARG A 27 -9.47 -7.58 -5.02
C ARG A 27 -8.16 -6.85 -5.34
N ARG A 28 -7.40 -6.42 -4.33
CA ARG A 28 -6.07 -5.81 -4.49
C ARG A 28 -5.04 -6.86 -4.93
N MET A 29 -5.16 -8.08 -4.42
CA MET A 29 -4.33 -9.22 -4.82
C MET A 29 -4.46 -9.54 -6.31
N LYS A 30 -5.67 -9.47 -6.87
CA LYS A 30 -5.87 -9.69 -8.31
C LYS A 30 -5.17 -8.65 -9.20
N VAL A 31 -4.96 -7.42 -8.70
CA VAL A 31 -4.20 -6.38 -9.43
C VAL A 31 -2.69 -6.65 -9.39
N VAL A 32 -2.20 -7.23 -8.29
CA VAL A 32 -0.81 -7.70 -8.16
C VAL A 32 -0.59 -8.92 -9.06
N GLU A 33 -1.52 -9.88 -9.05
CA GLU A 33 -1.46 -11.14 -9.80
C GLU A 33 -1.55 -10.94 -11.32
N ILE A 34 -2.14 -9.85 -11.81
CA ILE A 34 -2.20 -9.49 -13.24
C ILE A 34 -0.95 -8.69 -13.70
N GLY A 35 0.02 -8.41 -12.81
CA GLY A 35 1.24 -7.68 -13.17
C GLY A 35 1.13 -6.16 -13.09
N GLY A 36 0.00 -5.62 -12.59
CA GLY A 36 -0.21 -4.17 -12.45
C GLY A 36 0.78 -3.51 -11.48
N ALA A 37 1.24 -4.24 -10.46
CA ALA A 37 2.27 -3.77 -9.53
C ALA A 37 3.62 -3.55 -10.23
N GLN A 38 4.02 -4.46 -11.12
CA GLN A 38 5.27 -4.34 -11.87
C GLN A 38 5.20 -3.23 -12.93
N GLU A 39 4.05 -3.08 -13.58
CA GLU A 39 3.85 -2.00 -14.56
C GLU A 39 3.87 -0.62 -13.89
N LEU A 40 3.31 -0.48 -12.69
CA LEU A 40 3.45 0.74 -11.88
C LEU A 40 4.92 1.05 -11.57
N LEU A 41 5.74 0.03 -11.27
CA LEU A 41 7.18 0.25 -11.04
C LEU A 41 7.91 0.70 -12.32
N ASN A 42 7.59 0.09 -13.46
CA ASN A 42 8.15 0.49 -14.76
C ASN A 42 7.77 1.96 -15.09
N VAL A 43 6.53 2.35 -14.80
CA VAL A 43 6.08 3.74 -14.96
C VAL A 43 6.82 4.67 -14.00
N LEU A 44 7.05 4.26 -12.75
CA LEU A 44 7.78 5.07 -11.77
C LEU A 44 9.23 5.31 -12.19
N GLU A 45 9.90 4.27 -12.69
CA GLU A 45 11.29 4.34 -13.16
C GLU A 45 11.43 5.23 -14.40
N GLY A 46 10.45 5.20 -15.32
CA GLY A 46 10.43 6.03 -16.53
C GLY A 46 9.84 7.44 -16.34
N ALA A 47 9.28 7.76 -15.19
CA ALA A 47 8.50 8.99 -14.98
C ALA A 47 9.38 10.25 -14.90
N LYS A 48 9.31 11.08 -15.94
CA LYS A 48 9.96 12.40 -16.00
C LYS A 48 9.19 13.47 -15.23
N ASP A 49 7.87 13.36 -15.19
CA ASP A 49 6.98 14.32 -14.54
C ASP A 49 6.65 13.94 -13.09
N ASP A 50 6.71 14.93 -12.20
CA ASP A 50 6.44 14.78 -10.77
C ASP A 50 5.01 14.30 -10.49
N LYS A 51 4.06 14.74 -11.31
CA LYS A 51 2.65 14.32 -11.23
C LYS A 51 2.50 12.80 -11.43
N THR A 52 3.21 12.24 -12.41
CA THR A 52 3.19 10.80 -12.70
C THR A 52 3.87 10.04 -11.56
N ARG A 53 5.02 10.53 -11.06
CA ARG A 53 5.68 9.92 -9.89
C ARG A 53 4.75 9.86 -8.67
N LYS A 54 4.01 10.94 -8.41
CA LYS A 54 3.04 11.02 -7.32
C LYS A 54 1.91 10.01 -7.45
N GLU A 55 1.21 9.99 -8.58
CA GLU A 55 0.05 9.10 -8.77
C GLU A 55 0.48 7.62 -8.73
N THR A 56 1.64 7.31 -9.29
CA THR A 56 2.21 5.96 -9.24
C THR A 56 2.60 5.55 -7.83
N LEU A 57 3.29 6.42 -7.06
CA LEU A 57 3.62 6.15 -5.66
C LEU A 57 2.38 6.00 -4.79
N LYS A 58 1.33 6.78 -5.04
CA LYS A 58 0.05 6.66 -4.35
C LYS A 58 -0.62 5.30 -4.63
N ALA A 59 -0.59 4.84 -5.87
CA ALA A 59 -1.10 3.52 -6.24
C ALA A 59 -0.31 2.40 -5.55
N LEU A 60 1.03 2.48 -5.57
CA LEU A 60 1.90 1.53 -4.87
C LEU A 60 1.65 1.53 -3.36
N ALA A 61 1.51 2.71 -2.73
CA ALA A 61 1.21 2.83 -1.31
C ALA A 61 -0.18 2.29 -0.95
N ALA A 62 -1.14 2.31 -1.87
CA ALA A 62 -2.43 1.67 -1.69
C ALA A 62 -2.34 0.14 -1.76
N LEU A 63 -1.43 -0.40 -2.59
CA LEU A 63 -1.16 -1.82 -2.68
C LEU A 63 -0.41 -2.32 -1.43
N SER A 64 0.58 -1.57 -0.93
CA SER A 64 1.40 -1.95 0.22
C SER A 64 0.65 -2.01 1.55
N LYS A 65 -0.64 -1.66 1.58
CA LYS A 65 -1.52 -1.89 2.75
C LYS A 65 -1.83 -3.37 2.97
N SER A 66 -1.70 -4.19 1.93
CA SER A 66 -1.80 -5.65 2.03
C SER A 66 -0.39 -6.22 2.19
N GLU A 67 -0.19 -7.06 3.19
CA GLU A 67 1.11 -7.68 3.51
C GLU A 67 1.63 -8.53 2.33
N GLU A 68 0.74 -9.29 1.68
CA GLU A 68 1.09 -10.12 0.52
C GLU A 68 1.48 -9.27 -0.69
N ALA A 69 0.76 -8.18 -0.95
CA ALA A 69 1.09 -7.25 -2.03
C ALA A 69 2.40 -6.50 -1.76
N ALA A 70 2.62 -6.08 -0.52
CA ALA A 70 3.87 -5.46 -0.08
C ALA A 70 5.04 -6.45 -0.22
N GLY A 71 4.85 -7.73 0.12
CA GLY A 71 5.83 -8.79 -0.07
C GLY A 71 6.16 -9.05 -1.54
N PHE A 72 5.18 -8.98 -2.43
CA PHE A 72 5.44 -9.03 -3.87
C PHE A 72 6.25 -7.83 -4.34
N LEU A 73 5.88 -6.62 -3.92
CA LEU A 73 6.58 -5.38 -4.25
C LEU A 73 8.05 -5.42 -3.81
N ASP A 74 8.34 -5.86 -2.57
CA ASP A 74 9.72 -6.05 -2.10
C ASP A 74 10.49 -7.06 -2.96
N LYS A 75 9.86 -8.20 -3.30
CA LYS A 75 10.46 -9.23 -4.18
C LYS A 75 10.81 -8.72 -5.58
N VAL A 76 10.00 -7.84 -6.17
CA VAL A 76 10.26 -7.26 -7.50
C VAL A 76 11.17 -6.02 -7.45
N GLY A 77 11.77 -5.71 -6.30
CA GLY A 77 12.74 -4.62 -6.17
C GLY A 77 12.12 -3.23 -6.02
N ALA A 78 10.84 -3.14 -5.63
CA ALA A 78 10.16 -1.85 -5.44
C ALA A 78 10.89 -0.95 -4.45
N TYR A 79 11.54 -1.51 -3.43
CA TYR A 79 12.31 -0.78 -2.44
C TYR A 79 13.39 0.12 -3.08
N ALA A 80 14.19 -0.44 -3.98
CA ALA A 80 15.27 0.29 -4.65
C ALA A 80 14.73 1.43 -5.52
N ILE A 81 13.65 1.17 -6.27
CA ILE A 81 13.01 2.16 -7.15
C ILE A 81 12.39 3.30 -6.34
N VAL A 82 11.61 2.98 -5.30
CA VAL A 82 10.94 3.97 -4.43
C VAL A 82 11.98 4.81 -3.68
N SER A 83 13.04 4.19 -3.14
CA SER A 83 14.11 4.92 -2.45
C SER A 83 14.87 5.88 -3.37
N SER A 84 15.10 5.48 -4.63
CA SER A 84 15.83 6.26 -5.63
C SER A 84 14.98 7.34 -6.30
N THR A 85 13.66 7.31 -6.11
CA THR A 85 12.74 8.28 -6.70
C THR A 85 13.00 9.67 -6.11
N PRO A 86 13.28 10.71 -6.93
CA PRO A 86 13.53 12.06 -6.43
C PRO A 86 12.25 12.67 -5.83
N ASP A 87 12.41 13.37 -4.73
CA ASP A 87 11.33 14.14 -4.11
C ASP A 87 10.96 15.35 -4.98
N SER A 88 9.76 15.90 -4.77
CA SER A 88 9.28 17.09 -5.49
C SER A 88 9.03 18.21 -4.51
N GLN A 89 9.42 19.44 -4.89
CA GLN A 89 9.06 20.65 -4.14
C GLN A 89 7.58 21.02 -4.32
N GLU A 90 6.97 20.64 -5.45
CA GLU A 90 5.56 20.90 -5.74
C GLU A 90 4.64 19.87 -5.08
N TYR A 91 5.10 18.61 -4.96
CA TYR A 91 4.33 17.51 -4.41
C TYR A 91 5.01 16.87 -3.19
N ALA A 92 4.88 17.50 -2.01
CA ALA A 92 5.35 16.94 -0.74
C ALA A 92 4.73 15.56 -0.40
N GLU A 93 3.58 15.23 -1.01
CA GLU A 93 2.95 13.91 -0.91
C GLU A 93 3.88 12.78 -1.39
N ILE A 94 4.77 13.04 -2.35
CA ILE A 94 5.75 12.06 -2.87
C ILE A 94 6.61 11.51 -1.73
N GLN A 95 7.15 12.40 -0.90
CA GLN A 95 7.96 12.02 0.26
C GLN A 95 7.12 11.21 1.27
N THR A 96 5.86 11.59 1.48
CA THR A 96 4.95 10.86 2.39
C THR A 96 4.68 9.44 1.89
N TYR A 97 4.38 9.26 0.60
CA TYR A 97 4.15 7.94 0.02
C TYR A 97 5.40 7.08 0.03
N LYS A 98 6.57 7.66 -0.28
CA LYS A 98 7.86 6.96 -0.18
C LYS A 98 8.10 6.42 1.23
N THR A 99 8.01 7.27 2.26
CA THR A 99 8.23 6.87 3.65
C THR A 99 7.25 5.78 4.08
N SER A 100 5.97 5.90 3.71
CA SER A 100 4.96 4.90 4.02
C SER A 100 5.24 3.55 3.35
N LEU A 101 5.72 3.56 2.10
CA LEU A 101 6.09 2.35 1.36
C LEU A 101 7.32 1.68 1.95
N LEU A 102 8.37 2.45 2.22
CA LEU A 102 9.61 1.93 2.81
C LEU A 102 9.34 1.34 4.20
N THR A 103 8.52 2.02 5.01
CA THR A 103 8.12 1.50 6.33
C THR A 103 7.35 0.18 6.20
N ALA A 104 6.42 0.07 5.24
CA ALA A 104 5.72 -1.18 4.99
C ALA A 104 6.69 -2.31 4.57
N PHE A 105 7.68 -2.00 3.74
CA PHE A 105 8.70 -2.98 3.33
C PHE A 105 9.64 -3.39 4.46
N ASP A 106 9.94 -2.51 5.40
CA ASP A 106 10.74 -2.81 6.59
C ASP A 106 9.93 -3.67 7.58
N GLN A 107 8.63 -3.41 7.73
CA GLN A 107 7.73 -4.21 8.57
C GLN A 107 7.61 -5.67 8.11
N LEU A 108 7.71 -5.94 6.81
CA LEU A 108 7.73 -7.30 6.27
C LEU A 108 8.98 -8.10 6.65
N LYS A 109 10.08 -7.41 6.96
CA LYS A 109 11.35 -8.03 7.35
C LYS A 109 11.47 -8.22 8.87
N SER A 110 10.50 -7.72 9.64
CA SER A 110 10.45 -7.79 11.11
C SER A 110 9.75 -9.04 11.61
#